data_AF-A0A3M2JRF1-F1
#
_entry.id   AF-A0A3M2JRF1-F1
#
_cell.length_a   1.000
_cell.length_b   1.000
_cell.length_c   1.000
_cell.angle_alpha   90.00
_cell.angle_beta   90.00
_cell.angle_gamma   90.00
#
_symmetry.space_group_name_H-M   'P 1'
#
loop_
_entity.id
_entity.type
_entity.pdbx_description
1 polymer ?
#
loop_
_entity_poly.entity_id
_entity_poly.type
_entity_poly.pdbx_seq_one_letter_code
_entity_poly.pdbx_strand_id
1 'polypeptide(L)'
;MVDDEAKTADGRDVPAQDAAAVMDLLAEHVPLTLLADLAVAEPRSEAILRAEGLPDDAWWEGDDATAPRDADVPVDPDATADPHRA
;
A
#
# COMPACT_ATOMS: atom_id res chain seq x y z
N MET A 1 -20.75 26.48 29.25
CA MET A 1 -20.76 25.16 28.61
C MET A 1 -19.66 25.22 27.57
N VAL A 2 -18.62 24.42 27.74
CA VAL A 2 -17.62 24.22 26.68
C VAL A 2 -18.22 23.08 25.88
N ASP A 3 -18.93 23.45 24.82
CA ASP A 3 -19.56 22.48 23.93
C ASP A 3 -18.48 21.68 23.20
N ASP A 4 -18.58 20.37 23.41
CA ASP A 4 -18.38 19.31 22.44
C ASP A 4 -17.02 19.29 21.72
N GLU A 5 -16.14 18.51 22.33
CA GLU A 5 -15.03 17.80 21.70
C GLU A 5 -15.45 17.31 20.30
N ALA A 6 -14.97 18.00 19.26
CA ALA A 6 -14.99 17.50 17.88
C ALA A 6 -14.11 16.24 17.80
N LYS A 7 -14.61 15.14 18.35
CA LYS A 7 -13.97 13.83 18.28
C LYS A 7 -14.51 13.12 17.06
N THR A 8 -13.76 13.35 15.99
CA THR A 8 -13.60 12.53 14.79
C THR A 8 -13.91 11.05 15.07
N ALA A 9 -15.16 10.67 14.88
CA ALA A 9 -15.59 9.29 14.71
C ALA A 9 -16.49 9.30 13.50
N ASP A 10 -15.87 9.43 12.32
CA ASP A 10 -16.49 9.05 11.07
C ASP A 10 -16.73 7.55 11.14
N GLY A 11 -17.87 7.17 11.75
CA GLY A 11 -18.36 5.81 11.89
C GLY A 11 -18.85 5.29 10.56
N ARG A 12 -17.95 5.20 9.57
CA ARG A 12 -18.20 4.39 8.38
C ARG A 12 -18.18 2.94 8.84
N ASP A 13 -19.34 2.28 8.75
CA ASP A 13 -19.45 0.83 8.89
C ASP A 13 -18.44 0.19 7.93
N VAL A 14 -17.31 -0.29 8.47
CA VAL A 14 -16.33 -1.04 7.70
C VAL A 14 -16.95 -2.41 7.46
N PRO A 15 -17.11 -2.85 6.19
CA PRO A 15 -17.58 -4.20 5.90
C PRO A 15 -16.77 -5.22 6.69
N ALA A 16 -17.42 -6.21 7.30
CA ALA A 16 -16.74 -7.20 8.15
C ALA A 16 -15.61 -7.95 7.42
N GLN A 17 -15.70 -8.06 6.08
CA GLN A 17 -14.67 -8.65 5.22
C GLN A 17 -13.39 -7.80 5.17
N ASP A 18 -13.51 -6.47 5.16
CA ASP A 18 -12.38 -5.56 5.13
C ASP A 18 -11.66 -5.54 6.48
N ALA A 19 -12.42 -5.61 7.57
CA ALA A 19 -11.85 -5.74 8.91
C ALA A 19 -11.07 -7.06 9.09
N ALA A 20 -11.57 -8.17 8.53
CA ALA A 20 -10.85 -9.45 8.55
C ALA A 20 -9.51 -9.37 7.78
N ALA A 21 -9.52 -8.78 6.58
CA ALA A 21 -8.31 -8.60 5.77
C ALA A 21 -7.24 -7.74 6.48
N VAL A 22 -7.65 -6.66 7.16
CA VAL A 22 -6.73 -5.83 7.97
C VAL A 22 -6.10 -6.65 9.09
N MET A 23 -6.88 -7.48 9.78
CA MET A 23 -6.37 -8.32 10.86
C MET A 23 -5.41 -9.40 10.35
N ASP A 24 -5.67 -9.97 9.17
CA ASP A 24 -4.76 -10.94 8.53
C ASP A 24 -3.41 -10.28 8.18
N LEU A 25 -3.42 -9.08 7.60
CA LEU A 25 -2.20 -8.33 7.29
C LEU A 25 -1.39 -7.96 8.54
N LEU A 26 -2.08 -7.60 9.64
CA LEU A 26 -1.41 -7.37 10.92
C LEU A 26 -0.77 -8.65 11.48
N ALA A 27 -1.42 -9.82 11.29
CA ALA A 27 -0.85 -11.12 11.65
C ALA A 27 0.38 -11.48 10.80
N GLU A 28 0.41 -11.03 9.54
CA GLU A 28 1.58 -11.10 8.65
C GLU A 28 2.66 -10.04 8.94
N HIS A 29 2.54 -9.31 10.04
CA HIS A 29 3.47 -8.27 10.49
C HIS A 29 3.55 -7.05 9.56
N VAL A 30 2.50 -6.77 8.78
CA VAL A 30 2.41 -5.51 8.04
C VAL A 30 2.23 -4.36 9.02
N PRO A 31 3.05 -3.29 8.97
CA PRO A 31 2.95 -2.18 9.90
C PRO A 31 1.61 -1.45 9.82
N LEU A 32 0.99 -1.16 10.97
CA LEU A 32 -0.27 -0.41 11.05
C LEU A 32 -0.19 0.94 10.32
N THR A 33 0.97 1.61 10.36
CA THR A 33 1.20 2.89 9.68
C THR A 33 1.05 2.76 8.16
N LEU A 34 1.58 1.68 7.58
CA LEU A 34 1.45 1.43 6.14
C LEU A 34 -0.01 1.17 5.75
N LEU A 35 -0.75 0.41 6.56
CA LEU A 35 -2.18 0.15 6.32
C LEU A 35 -3.00 1.45 6.37
N ALA A 36 -2.66 2.35 7.31
CA ALA A 36 -3.30 3.66 7.41
C ALA A 36 -2.97 4.54 6.18
N ASP A 37 -1.72 4.54 5.72
CA ASP A 37 -1.30 5.29 4.53
C ASP A 37 -2.04 4.79 3.28
N LEU A 38 -2.18 3.48 3.11
CA LEU A 38 -2.92 2.88 1.99
C LEU A 38 -4.42 3.20 2.04
N ALA A 39 -5.02 3.26 3.24
CA ALA A 39 -6.44 3.58 3.39
C ALA A 39 -6.77 5.03 3.00
N VAL A 40 -5.78 5.93 3.04
CA VAL A 40 -5.90 7.36 2.72
C VAL A 40 -5.33 7.70 1.35
N ALA A 41 -4.69 6.74 0.66
CA ALA A 41 -4.08 6.95 -0.65
C ALA A 41 -5.12 7.40 -1.69
N GLU A 42 -5.05 8.67 -2.07
CA GLU A 42 -5.84 9.29 -3.12
C GLU A 42 -4.90 10.03 -4.11
N PRO A 43 -5.16 9.96 -5.42
CA PRO A 43 -6.27 9.26 -6.05
C PRO A 43 -6.11 7.73 -5.97
N ARG A 44 -7.20 7.01 -5.69
CA ARG A 44 -7.18 5.53 -5.77
C ARG A 44 -6.71 5.07 -7.15
N SER A 45 -5.97 3.96 -7.19
CA SER A 45 -5.38 3.41 -8.41
C SER A 45 -6.38 3.28 -9.58
N GLU A 46 -7.64 2.93 -9.30
CA GLU A 46 -8.71 2.87 -10.31
C GLU A 46 -8.99 4.20 -11.01
N ALA A 47 -8.90 5.32 -10.28
CA ALA A 47 -9.11 6.65 -10.85
C ALA A 47 -7.94 7.05 -11.75
N ILE A 48 -6.71 6.69 -11.37
CA ILE A 48 -5.50 6.88 -12.18
C ILE A 48 -5.63 6.11 -13.49
N LEU A 49 -5.92 4.81 -13.41
CA LEU A 49 -6.07 3.96 -14.60
C LEU A 49 -7.18 4.43 -15.54
N ARG A 50 -8.27 5.00 -15.01
CA ARG A 50 -9.34 5.57 -15.82
C ARG A 50 -8.92 6.87 -16.52
N ALA A 51 -8.08 7.68 -15.87
CA ALA A 51 -7.62 8.96 -16.40
C ALA A 51 -6.51 8.79 -17.45
N GLU A 52 -5.58 7.86 -17.19
CA GLU A 52 -4.36 7.68 -17.99
C GLU A 52 -4.45 6.51 -18.97
N GLY A 53 -5.38 5.57 -18.74
CA GLY A 53 -5.47 4.32 -19.46
C GLY A 53 -4.67 3.20 -18.79
N LEU A 54 -4.86 1.97 -19.29
CA LEU A 54 -3.97 0.86 -18.95
C LEU A 54 -2.67 1.03 -19.75
N PRO A 55 -1.51 0.66 -19.19
CA PRO A 55 -0.27 0.52 -19.94
C PRO A 55 -0.44 -0.43 -21.13
N ASP A 56 0.27 -0.14 -22.22
CA ASP A 56 0.27 -0.99 -23.42
C ASP A 56 0.80 -2.40 -23.10
N ASP A 57 1.82 -2.48 -22.24
CA ASP A 57 2.42 -3.73 -21.75
C ASP A 57 2.17 -3.90 -20.25
N ALA A 58 1.28 -4.83 -19.89
CA ALA A 58 0.97 -5.19 -18.51
C ALA A 58 2.07 -6.07 -17.90
N TRP A 59 3.20 -5.48 -17.52
CA TRP A 59 4.36 -6.18 -16.94
C TRP A 59 4.06 -6.98 -15.65
N TRP A 60 2.92 -6.74 -14.99
CA TRP A 60 2.42 -7.52 -13.85
C TRP A 60 1.68 -8.80 -14.26
N GLU A 61 1.25 -8.90 -15.51
CA GLU A 61 0.86 -10.18 -16.12
C GLU A 61 2.14 -10.86 -16.57
N GLY A 62 2.87 -11.43 -15.61
CA GLY A 62 3.90 -12.41 -15.94
C GLY A 62 3.23 -13.60 -16.63
N ASP A 63 3.95 -14.25 -17.53
CA ASP A 63 3.59 -15.52 -18.20
C ASP A 63 3.50 -16.71 -17.19
N ASP A 64 3.33 -16.39 -15.91
CA ASP A 64 3.79 -17.13 -14.76
C ASP A 64 2.73 -17.14 -13.65
N ALA A 65 1.71 -17.96 -13.87
CA ALA A 65 1.23 -18.79 -12.78
C ALA A 65 2.31 -19.80 -12.29
N THR A 66 3.59 -19.69 -12.72
CA THR A 66 4.66 -20.67 -12.45
C THR A 66 6.11 -20.11 -12.45
N ALA A 67 6.39 -18.83 -12.17
CA ALA A 67 7.78 -18.39 -11.90
C ALA A 67 8.06 -18.25 -10.41
N PRO A 68 9.24 -18.70 -9.95
CA PRO A 68 9.68 -18.45 -8.59
C PRO A 68 9.90 -16.94 -8.39
N ARG A 69 9.30 -16.41 -7.33
CA ARG A 69 9.37 -14.98 -6.90
C ARG A 69 10.75 -14.52 -6.39
N ASP A 70 11.81 -15.26 -6.71
CA ASP A 70 13.19 -14.99 -6.31
C ASP A 70 14.07 -14.75 -7.54
N ALA A 71 13.61 -13.94 -8.50
CA ALA A 71 14.52 -13.36 -9.48
C ALA A 71 15.30 -12.24 -8.77
N ASP A 72 16.53 -12.56 -8.39
CA ASP A 72 17.59 -11.65 -7.90
C ASP A 72 17.33 -10.20 -8.33
N VAL A 73 16.83 -9.38 -7.40
CA VAL A 73 16.96 -7.93 -7.53
C VAL A 73 18.46 -7.66 -7.43
N PRO A 74 19.13 -7.17 -8.48
CA PRO A 74 20.53 -6.80 -8.35
C PRO A 74 20.63 -5.74 -7.26
N VAL A 75 21.32 -6.08 -6.16
CA VAL A 75 21.69 -5.12 -5.12
C VAL A 75 22.43 -4.00 -5.82
N ASP A 76 21.85 -2.80 -5.84
CA ASP A 76 22.54 -1.61 -6.30
C ASP A 76 23.69 -1.32 -5.32
N PRO A 77 24.96 -1.42 -5.75
CA PRO A 77 26.10 -1.12 -4.88
C PRO A 77 26.13 0.35 -4.44
N ASP A 78 25.35 1.25 -5.05
CA ASP A 78 25.28 2.66 -4.70
C ASP A 78 24.28 2.97 -3.57
N ALA A 79 23.39 2.03 -3.24
CA ALA A 79 22.41 2.21 -2.15
C ALA A 79 23.05 2.24 -0.73
N THR A 80 24.33 1.88 -0.61
CA THR A 80 25.09 1.91 0.67
C THR A 80 26.10 3.05 0.78
N ALA A 81 26.16 3.95 -0.22
CA ALA A 81 27.00 5.15 -0.12
C ALA A 81 26.35 6.15 0.86
N ASP A 82 26.78 6.10 2.13
CA ASP A 82 26.50 7.11 3.16
C ASP A 82 26.85 8.52 2.64
N PRO A 83 25.87 9.42 2.43
CA PRO A 83 26.13 10.74 1.89
C PRO A 83 26.50 11.79 2.96
N HIS A 84 26.92 11.42 4.17
CA HIS A 84 27.35 12.41 5.17
C HIS A 84 28.55 11.96 6.02
N ARG A 85 29.76 12.08 5.46
CA ARG A 85 30.96 12.31 6.28
C ARG A 85 31.78 13.48 5.72
N ALA A 86 31.48 14.67 6.24
CA ALA A 86 32.34 15.86 6.17
C ALA A 86 32.70 16.29 7.59
#